data_AF-A0A1Z9PLR3-F1
#
_entry.id   AF-A0A1Z9PLR3-F1
#
_cell.length_a   1.000
_cell.length_b   1.000
_cell.length_c   1.000
_cell.angle_alpha   90.00
_cell.angle_beta   90.00
_cell.angle_gamma   90.00
#
_symmetry.space_group_name_H-M   'P 1'
#
loop_
_entity.id
_entity.type
_entity.pdbx_description
1 polymer ?
#
loop_
_entity_poly.entity_id
_entity_poly.type
_entity_poly.pdbx_seq_one_letter_code
_entity_poly.pdbx_strand_id
1 'polypeptide(L)'
;MIDPVSAYAAATTAYKGVKMLLQAGRDIEDVSKQLGSWYGAVADITRAESQRKNTTWLEKKQHGEASIEQEAMDITIRAKKLKEFEYEIRVMLDYRFGLGTYEGMLDMRRKIRKEREETVYRAMEAKRQMANNLAITGLALGIVVMLGGGLYLIALAL
;
A
#
# COMPACT_ATOMS: atom_id res chain seq x y z
N MET A 1 4.44 -14.03 -0.55
CA MET A 1 5.13 -13.43 0.61
C MET A 1 6.59 -13.35 0.27
N ILE A 2 7.21 -12.18 0.35
CA ILE A 2 8.65 -12.01 0.13
C ILE A 2 9.34 -12.25 1.47
N ASP A 3 10.37 -13.09 1.49
CA ASP A 3 11.16 -13.31 2.69
C ASP A 3 11.97 -12.03 3.07
N PRO A 4 12.24 -11.78 4.36
CA PRO A 4 12.93 -10.57 4.81
C PRO A 4 14.31 -10.34 4.17
N VAL A 5 14.97 -11.40 3.70
CA VAL A 5 16.27 -11.33 3.03
C VAL A 5 16.13 -10.79 1.61
N SER A 6 15.22 -11.36 0.83
CA SER A 6 14.90 -10.89 -0.51
C SER A 6 14.36 -9.46 -0.49
N ALA A 7 13.53 -9.11 0.48
CA ALA A 7 13.01 -7.76 0.65
C ALA A 7 14.15 -6.76 0.94
N TYR A 8 15.09 -7.13 1.82
CA TYR A 8 16.29 -6.32 2.10
C TYR A 8 17.21 -6.16 0.88
N ALA A 9 17.40 -7.22 0.09
CA ALA A 9 18.16 -7.16 -1.16
C ALA A 9 17.50 -6.24 -2.19
N ALA A 10 16.17 -6.28 -2.30
CA ALA A 10 15.40 -5.38 -3.15
C ALA A 10 15.55 -3.92 -2.69
N ALA A 11 15.42 -3.64 -1.38
CA ALA A 11 15.62 -2.30 -0.84
C ALA A 11 17.05 -1.78 -1.06
N THR A 12 18.06 -2.62 -0.85
CA THR A 12 19.48 -2.26 -1.09
C THR A 12 19.71 -1.91 -2.56
N THR A 13 19.13 -2.69 -3.48
CA THR A 13 19.22 -2.44 -4.93
C THR A 13 18.53 -1.15 -5.31
N ALA A 14 17.33 -0.90 -4.76
CA ALA A 14 16.60 0.32 -5.00
C ALA A 14 17.36 1.56 -4.49
N TYR A 15 17.96 1.49 -3.30
CA TYR A 15 18.81 2.54 -2.73
C TYR A 15 20.02 2.84 -3.62
N LYS A 16 20.73 1.82 -4.11
CA LYS A 16 21.85 2.01 -5.05
C LYS A 16 21.39 2.73 -6.32
N GLY A 17 20.20 2.40 -6.81
CA GLY A 17 19.57 3.11 -7.93
C GLY A 17 19.34 4.59 -7.64
N VAL A 18 18.76 4.93 -6.47
CA VAL A 18 18.54 6.33 -6.05
C VAL A 18 19.87 7.09 -6.00
N LYS A 19 20.88 6.50 -5.35
CA LYS A 19 22.22 7.09 -5.24
C LYS A 19 22.85 7.33 -6.61
N MET A 20 22.76 6.36 -7.51
CA MET A 20 23.29 6.48 -8.86
C MET A 20 22.61 7.63 -9.63
N LEU A 21 21.29 7.75 -9.56
CA LEU A 21 20.55 8.83 -10.24
C LEU A 21 20.93 10.21 -9.68
N LEU A 22 21.06 10.31 -8.35
CA LEU A 22 21.48 11.53 -7.67
C LEU A 22 22.93 11.93 -8.02
N GLN A 23 23.83 10.97 -8.13
CA GLN A 23 25.22 11.21 -8.56
C GLN A 23 25.31 11.55 -10.04
N ALA A 24 24.51 10.91 -10.89
CA ALA A 24 24.53 11.07 -12.34
C ALA A 24 23.85 12.35 -12.85
N GLY A 25 23.56 13.33 -11.98
CA GLY A 25 22.99 14.57 -12.50
C GLY A 25 21.52 14.45 -12.95
N ARG A 26 20.78 13.38 -12.61
CA ARG A 26 19.39 13.18 -13.10
C ARG A 26 18.36 14.07 -12.41
N ASP A 27 17.29 14.36 -13.14
CA ASP A 27 16.20 15.21 -12.65
C ASP A 27 15.43 14.59 -11.49
N ILE A 28 14.78 15.46 -10.72
CA ILE A 28 14.03 15.08 -9.52
C ILE A 28 12.90 14.08 -9.83
N GLU A 29 12.34 14.11 -11.04
CA GLU A 29 11.31 13.15 -11.46
C GLU A 29 11.85 11.71 -11.50
N ASP A 30 12.99 11.48 -12.13
CA ASP A 30 13.63 10.17 -12.21
C ASP A 30 14.03 9.67 -10.81
N VAL A 31 14.61 10.56 -10.00
CA VAL A 31 14.97 10.27 -8.62
C VAL A 31 13.71 9.91 -7.81
N SER A 32 12.59 10.63 -8.00
CA SER A 32 11.34 10.38 -7.28
C SER A 32 10.74 9.01 -7.58
N LYS A 33 10.82 8.54 -8.83
CA LYS A 33 10.32 7.21 -9.25
C LYS A 33 11.10 6.10 -8.54
N GLN A 34 12.42 6.20 -8.57
CA GLN A 34 13.30 5.22 -7.92
C GLN A 34 13.20 5.27 -6.39
N LEU A 35 13.04 6.47 -5.83
CA LEU A 35 12.80 6.67 -4.41
C LEU A 35 11.47 6.02 -3.98
N GLY A 36 10.42 6.12 -4.80
CA GLY A 36 9.15 5.43 -4.59
C GLY A 36 9.31 3.92 -4.50
N SER A 37 10.13 3.32 -5.37
CA SER A 37 10.46 1.89 -5.34
C SER A 37 11.21 1.50 -4.07
N TRP A 38 12.19 2.30 -3.64
CA TRP A 38 12.93 2.07 -2.40
C TRP A 38 12.01 2.02 -1.18
N TYR A 39 11.14 3.01 -1.01
CA TYR A 39 10.18 3.00 0.10
C TYR A 39 9.14 1.89 0.01
N GLY A 40 8.78 1.44 -1.21
CA GLY A 40 7.93 0.27 -1.39
C GLY A 40 8.59 -0.97 -0.79
N ALA A 41 9.85 -1.22 -1.15
CA ALA A 41 10.63 -2.32 -0.61
C ALA A 41 10.82 -2.21 0.92
N VAL A 42 11.06 -1.01 1.46
CA VAL A 42 11.15 -0.78 2.92
C VAL A 42 9.83 -1.11 3.62
N ALA A 43 8.69 -0.70 3.07
CA ALA A 43 7.37 -1.01 3.64
C ALA A 43 7.08 -2.52 3.62
N ASP A 44 7.50 -3.22 2.56
CA ASP A 44 7.39 -4.68 2.46
C ASP A 44 8.25 -5.38 3.52
N ILE A 45 9.46 -4.89 3.80
CA ILE A 45 10.31 -5.37 4.90
C ILE A 45 9.60 -5.16 6.23
N THR A 46 9.16 -3.94 6.57
CA THR A 46 8.49 -3.67 7.84
C THR A 46 7.25 -4.55 8.04
N ARG A 47 6.51 -4.82 6.95
CA ARG A 47 5.37 -5.75 6.99
C ARG A 47 5.82 -7.20 7.25
N ALA A 48 6.84 -7.69 6.56
CA ALA A 48 7.41 -9.03 6.79
C ALA A 48 7.96 -9.19 8.21
N GLU A 49 8.64 -8.18 8.75
CA GLU A 49 9.13 -8.16 10.13
C GLU A 49 7.98 -8.27 11.15
N SER A 50 6.90 -7.52 10.94
CA SER A 50 5.73 -7.55 11.83
C SER A 50 5.04 -8.92 11.83
N GLN A 51 5.01 -9.62 10.69
CA GLN A 51 4.48 -10.97 10.58
C GLN A 51 5.37 -11.99 11.31
N ARG A 52 6.70 -11.88 11.16
CA ARG A 52 7.67 -12.74 11.86
C ARG A 52 7.66 -12.55 13.37
N LYS A 53 7.47 -11.33 13.86
CA LYS A 53 7.30 -11.06 15.30
C LYS A 53 6.02 -11.67 15.86
N ASN A 54 4.99 -11.83 15.02
CA ASN A 54 3.68 -12.42 15.37
C ASN A 54 3.53 -13.87 14.86
N THR A 55 4.61 -14.66 14.77
CA THR A 55 4.50 -16.08 14.38
C THR A 55 3.70 -16.88 15.40
N THR A 56 2.79 -17.70 14.91
CA THR A 56 1.89 -18.53 15.74
C THR A 56 2.70 -19.65 16.41
N TRP A 57 2.24 -20.15 17.56
CA TRP A 57 2.92 -21.21 18.35
C TRP A 57 3.31 -22.47 17.53
N LEU A 58 2.60 -22.76 16.44
CA LEU A 58 2.88 -23.85 15.50
C LEU A 58 4.16 -23.65 14.68
N GLU A 59 4.44 -22.43 14.24
CA GLU A 59 5.63 -22.10 13.42
C GLU A 59 6.90 -22.12 14.28
N LYS A 60 6.78 -21.76 15.57
CA LYS A 60 7.89 -21.82 16.53
C LYS A 60 8.42 -23.25 16.73
N LYS A 61 7.53 -24.24 16.65
CA LYS A 61 7.86 -25.67 16.83
C LYS A 61 8.56 -26.29 15.62
N GLN A 62 8.37 -25.72 14.42
CA GLN A 62 8.95 -26.21 13.16
C GLN A 62 10.34 -25.62 12.87
N HIS A 63 10.62 -24.39 13.32
CA HIS A 63 11.86 -23.67 13.00
C HIS A 63 12.91 -23.64 14.13
N GLY A 64 12.56 -24.07 15.35
CA GLY A 64 13.47 -24.12 16.50
C GLY A 64 13.70 -22.75 17.15
N GLU A 65 13.60 -22.66 18.47
CA GLU A 65 13.60 -21.37 19.20
C GLU A 65 14.88 -20.53 19.00
N ALA A 66 16.05 -21.17 18.91
CA ALA A 66 17.33 -20.48 18.67
C ALA A 66 17.44 -19.83 17.27
N SER A 67 16.74 -20.39 16.27
CA SER A 67 16.71 -19.86 14.90
C SER A 67 15.92 -18.54 14.83
N ILE A 68 14.87 -18.43 15.65
CA ILE A 68 13.94 -17.30 15.68
C ILE A 68 14.61 -16.06 16.31
N GLU A 69 15.40 -16.27 17.37
CA GLU A 69 16.14 -15.17 18.01
C GLU A 69 17.23 -14.60 17.11
N GLN A 70 17.98 -15.46 16.41
CA GLN A 70 18.99 -15.03 15.43
C GLN A 70 18.35 -14.30 14.23
N GLU A 71 17.22 -14.80 13.71
CA GLU A 71 16.48 -14.13 12.63
C GLU A 71 15.97 -12.76 13.07
N ALA A 72 15.46 -12.63 14.30
CA ALA A 72 15.00 -11.35 14.85
C ALA A 72 16.14 -10.33 15.04
N MET A 73 17.33 -10.80 15.45
CA MET A 73 18.53 -9.96 15.57
C MET A 73 18.98 -9.45 14.19
N ASP A 74 19.08 -10.33 13.19
CA ASP A 74 19.49 -9.98 11.82
C ASP A 74 18.49 -9.01 11.16
N ILE A 75 17.19 -9.24 11.35
CA ILE A 75 16.13 -8.31 10.97
C ILE A 75 16.37 -6.92 11.57
N THR A 76 16.67 -6.84 12.87
CA THR A 76 16.88 -5.57 13.56
C THR A 76 18.12 -4.83 13.03
N ILE A 77 19.21 -5.56 12.73
CA ILE A 77 20.42 -4.99 12.12
C ILE A 77 20.10 -4.42 10.73
N ARG A 78 19.33 -5.15 9.92
CA ARG A 78 18.91 -4.69 8.59
C ARG A 78 18.02 -3.46 8.67
N ALA A 79 17.08 -3.41 9.61
CA ALA A 79 16.26 -2.23 9.86
C ALA A 79 17.12 -1.00 10.22
N LYS A 80 18.18 -1.16 11.01
CA LYS A 80 19.14 -0.08 11.27
C LYS A 80 19.86 0.38 10.00
N LYS A 81 20.33 -0.54 9.15
CA LYS A 81 20.95 -0.21 7.86
C LYS A 81 20.00 0.54 6.91
N LEU A 82 18.71 0.19 6.91
CA LEU A 82 17.72 0.93 6.11
C LEU A 82 17.58 2.38 6.57
N LYS A 83 17.67 2.65 7.87
CA LYS A 83 17.68 4.02 8.40
C LYS A 83 18.95 4.79 8.00
N GLU A 84 20.09 4.11 7.94
CA GLU A 84 21.33 4.72 7.43
C GLU A 84 21.18 5.10 5.95
N PHE A 85 20.59 4.22 5.13
CA PHE A 85 20.27 4.51 3.73
C PHE A 85 19.29 5.69 3.60
N GLU A 86 18.27 5.75 4.45
CA GLU A 86 17.32 6.85 4.48
C GLU A 86 18.01 8.20 4.72
N TYR A 87 18.87 8.23 5.74
CA TYR A 87 19.62 9.42 6.10
C TYR A 87 20.53 9.86 4.95
N GLU A 88 21.25 8.94 4.32
CA GLU A 88 22.12 9.26 3.20
C GLU A 88 21.34 9.78 1.98
N ILE A 89 20.21 9.14 1.64
CA ILE A 89 19.31 9.62 0.58
C ILE A 89 18.90 11.05 0.89
N ARG A 90 18.38 11.32 2.10
CA ARG A 90 17.94 12.66 2.50
C ARG A 90 19.04 13.69 2.32
N VAL A 91 20.25 13.42 2.83
CA VAL A 91 21.38 14.34 2.71
C VAL A 91 21.73 14.61 1.25
N MET A 92 21.82 13.57 0.41
CA MET A 92 22.13 13.74 -1.02
C MET A 92 21.04 14.52 -1.76
N LEU A 93 19.77 14.28 -1.42
CA LEU A 93 18.61 14.90 -2.08
C LEU A 93 18.51 16.39 -1.71
N ASP A 94 18.61 16.70 -0.42
CA ASP A 94 18.56 18.07 0.09
C ASP A 94 19.78 18.88 -0.37
N TYR A 95 20.97 18.28 -0.40
CA TYR A 95 22.18 18.93 -0.90
C TYR A 95 22.04 19.35 -2.37
N ARG A 96 21.36 18.52 -3.17
CA ARG A 96 21.24 18.73 -4.61
C ARG A 96 20.10 19.65 -5.01
N PHE A 97 18.91 19.44 -4.43
CA PHE A 97 17.68 20.11 -4.85
C PHE A 97 17.23 21.22 -3.89
N GLY A 98 17.93 21.40 -2.77
CA GLY A 98 17.64 22.40 -1.76
C GLY A 98 17.11 21.76 -0.46
N LEU A 99 17.36 22.44 0.65
CA LEU A 99 16.97 21.98 1.98
C LEU A 99 15.45 21.78 2.08
N GLY A 100 15.03 20.64 2.62
CA GLY A 100 13.61 20.32 2.80
C GLY A 100 12.95 19.68 1.57
N THR A 101 13.69 19.45 0.49
CA THR A 101 13.17 18.73 -0.69
C THR A 101 12.72 17.33 -0.30
N TYR A 102 13.53 16.62 0.50
CA TYR A 102 13.20 15.28 0.97
C TYR A 102 11.87 15.25 1.75
N GLU A 103 11.69 16.17 2.69
CA GLU A 103 10.47 16.26 3.51
C GLU A 103 9.24 16.63 2.65
N GLY A 104 9.40 17.54 1.69
CA GLY A 104 8.33 17.89 0.75
C GLY A 104 7.89 16.71 -0.11
N MET A 105 8.84 15.88 -0.57
CA MET A 105 8.54 14.65 -1.30
C MET A 105 7.81 13.61 -0.42
N LEU A 106 8.22 13.48 0.84
CA LEU A 106 7.55 12.61 1.81
C LEU A 106 6.11 13.05 2.08
N ASP A 107 5.89 14.34 2.30
CA ASP A 107 4.56 14.91 2.51
C ASP A 107 3.65 14.68 1.29
N MET A 108 4.17 14.90 0.07
CA MET A 108 3.44 14.62 -1.16
C MET A 108 3.04 13.13 -1.25
N ARG A 109 3.94 12.19 -0.91
CA ARG A 109 3.61 10.75 -0.91
C ARG A 109 2.53 10.41 0.12
N ARG A 110 2.54 11.04 1.30
CA ARG A 110 1.49 10.87 2.32
C ARG A 110 0.15 11.37 1.79
N LYS A 111 0.11 12.54 1.14
CA LYS A 111 -1.10 13.08 0.50
C LYS A 111 -1.64 12.15 -0.56
N ILE A 112 -0.81 11.68 -1.49
CA ILE A 112 -1.21 10.73 -2.55
C ILE A 112 -1.79 9.44 -1.94
N ARG A 113 -1.19 8.92 -0.86
CA ARG A 113 -1.71 7.72 -0.19
C ARG A 113 -3.08 7.96 0.42
N LYS A 114 -3.25 9.10 1.11
CA LYS A 114 -4.53 9.50 1.69
C LYS A 114 -5.60 9.70 0.62
N GLU A 115 -5.27 10.38 -0.48
CA GLU A 115 -6.18 10.56 -1.63
C GLU A 115 -6.58 9.22 -2.26
N ARG A 116 -5.65 8.26 -2.38
CA ARG A 116 -5.97 6.91 -2.87
C ARG A 116 -6.92 6.17 -1.93
N GLU A 117 -6.71 6.27 -0.63
CA GLU A 117 -7.61 5.67 0.36
C GLU A 117 -9.00 6.31 0.29
N GLU A 118 -9.09 7.63 0.18
CA GLU A 118 -10.35 8.36 0.04
C GLU A 118 -11.08 8.05 -1.29
N THR A 119 -10.36 7.99 -2.41
CA THR A 119 -10.94 7.64 -3.72
C THR A 119 -11.43 6.20 -3.77
N VAL A 120 -10.69 5.26 -3.20
CA VAL A 120 -11.14 3.86 -3.06
C VAL A 120 -12.36 3.79 -2.14
N TYR A 121 -12.36 4.53 -1.02
CA TYR A 121 -13.51 4.62 -0.13
C TYR A 121 -14.75 5.18 -0.84
N ARG A 122 -14.63 6.31 -1.54
CA ARG A 122 -15.71 6.90 -2.34
C ARG A 122 -16.19 5.97 -3.45
N ALA A 123 -15.29 5.23 -4.11
CA ALA A 123 -15.67 4.25 -5.13
C ALA A 123 -16.43 3.05 -4.52
N MET A 124 -16.04 2.59 -3.33
CA MET A 124 -16.78 1.56 -2.60
C MET A 124 -18.16 2.06 -2.15
N GLU A 125 -18.24 3.29 -1.64
CA GLU A 125 -19.52 3.92 -1.28
C GLU A 125 -20.41 4.14 -2.50
N ALA A 126 -19.87 4.60 -3.62
CA ALA A 126 -20.62 4.75 -4.87
C ALA A 126 -21.17 3.41 -5.36
N LYS A 127 -20.37 2.34 -5.32
CA LYS A 127 -20.85 0.98 -5.63
C LYS A 127 -21.95 0.53 -4.67
N ARG A 128 -21.80 0.78 -3.37
CA ARG A 128 -22.79 0.44 -2.35
C ARG A 128 -24.09 1.23 -2.55
N GLN A 129 -23.99 2.52 -2.84
CA GLN A 129 -25.13 3.40 -3.10
C GLN A 129 -25.82 3.02 -4.41
N MET A 130 -25.08 2.69 -5.47
CA MET A 130 -25.65 2.20 -6.73
C MET A 130 -26.39 0.87 -6.52
N ALA A 131 -25.80 -0.07 -5.76
CA ALA A 131 -26.47 -1.34 -5.45
C ALA A 131 -27.75 -1.13 -4.62
N ASN A 132 -27.71 -0.21 -3.64
CA ASN A 132 -28.86 0.10 -2.80
C ASN A 132 -29.96 0.81 -3.62
N ASN A 133 -29.60 1.76 -4.48
CA ASN A 133 -30.53 2.46 -5.35
C ASN A 133 -31.14 1.51 -6.39
N LEU A 134 -30.35 0.61 -7.00
CA LEU A 134 -30.85 -0.43 -7.90
C LEU A 134 -31.84 -1.37 -7.20
N ALA A 135 -31.55 -1.78 -5.97
CA ALA A 135 -32.45 -2.60 -5.18
C ALA A 135 -33.77 -1.88 -4.88
N ILE A 136 -33.72 -0.60 -4.50
CA ILE A 136 -34.89 0.22 -4.21
C ILE A 136 -35.73 0.45 -5.48
N THR A 137 -35.10 0.81 -6.59
CA THR A 137 -35.79 1.03 -7.88
C THR A 137 -36.38 -0.26 -8.42
N GLY A 138 -35.68 -1.40 -8.29
CA GLY A 138 -36.18 -2.72 -8.68
C GLY A 138 -37.40 -3.15 -7.87
N LEU A 139 -37.38 -2.93 -6.55
CA LEU A 139 -38.53 -3.22 -5.68
C LEU A 139 -39.74 -2.33 -6.00
N ALA A 140 -39.52 -1.03 -6.23
CA ALA A 140 -40.59 -0.10 -6.59
C ALA A 140 -41.24 -0.45 -7.93
N LEU A 141 -40.45 -0.79 -8.96
CA LEU A 141 -40.96 -1.24 -10.26
C LEU A 141 -41.71 -2.57 -10.13
N GLY A 142 -41.21 -3.51 -9.32
CA GLY A 142 -41.88 -4.78 -9.05
C GLY A 142 -43.29 -4.60 -8.48
N ILE A 143 -43.46 -3.67 -7.53
CA ILE A 143 -44.76 -3.34 -6.94
C ILE A 143 -45.71 -2.74 -7.99
N VAL A 144 -45.23 -1.81 -8.82
CA VAL A 144 -46.04 -1.17 -9.87
C VAL A 144 -46.49 -2.18 -10.92
N VAL A 145 -45.60 -3.09 -11.35
CA VAL A 145 -45.92 -4.15 -12.31
C VAL A 145 -46.92 -5.15 -11.71
N MET A 146 -46.76 -5.50 -10.44
CA MET A 146 -47.66 -6.44 -9.76
C MET A 146 -49.07 -5.86 -9.61
N LEU A 147 -49.18 -4.59 -9.17
CA LEU A 147 -50.47 -3.91 -9.01
C LEU A 147 -51.11 -3.57 -10.36
N GLY A 148 -50.34 -3.03 -11.31
CA GLY A 148 -50.84 -2.68 -12.64
C GLY A 148 -51.19 -3.92 -13.48
N GLY A 149 -50.37 -4.96 -13.43
CA GLY A 149 -50.64 -6.23 -14.09
C GLY A 149 -51.83 -6.98 -13.48
N GLY A 150 -51.96 -6.95 -12.16
CA GLY A 150 -53.13 -7.51 -11.46
C GLY A 150 -54.43 -6.80 -11.85
N LEU A 151 -54.42 -5.46 -11.89
CA LEU A 151 -55.58 -4.66 -12.32
C LEU A 151 -55.92 -4.89 -13.80
N TYR A 152 -54.92 -5.01 -14.68
CA TYR A 152 -55.14 -5.30 -16.10
C TYR A 152 -55.77 -6.68 -16.32
N LEU A 153 -55.31 -7.71 -15.60
CA LEU A 153 -55.89 -9.05 -15.69
C LEU A 153 -57.33 -9.11 -15.16
N ILE A 154 -57.63 -8.38 -14.08
CA ILE A 154 -59.00 -8.25 -13.57
C ILE A 154 -59.89 -7.53 -14.57
N ALA A 155 -59.41 -6.46 -15.21
CA ALA A 155 -60.16 -5.73 -16.23
C ALA A 155 -60.40 -6.54 -17.52
N LEU A 156 -59.51 -7.45 -17.87
CA LEU A 156 -59.68 -8.36 -19.01
C LEU A 156 -60.68 -9.49 -18.73
N ALA A 157 -60.86 -9.85 -17.45
CA ALA A 157 -61.74 -10.92 -17.01
C ALA A 157 -63.19 -10.48 -16.74
N LEU A 158 -63.47 -9.17 -16.82
CA LEU A 158 -64.76 -8.51 -16.56
C LEU A 158 -65.42 -8.11 -17.88
#